data_AF-L8H321-F1
#
_entry.id   AF-L8H321-F1
#
_cell.length_a   1.000
_cell.length_b   1.000
_cell.length_c   1.000
_cell.angle_alpha   90.00
_cell.angle_beta   90.00
_cell.angle_gamma   90.00
#
_symmetry.space_group_name_H-M   'P 1'
#
loop_
_entity.id
_entity.type
_entity.pdbx_description
1 polymer ?
#
loop_
_entity_poly.entity_id
_entity_poly.type
_entity_poly.pdbx_seq_one_letter_code
_entity_poly.pdbx_strand_id
1 'polypeptide(L)'
;MRILVQEPLVYINVAFEPRIATSMKEIYLDEAQRLDPEEAKAAIFYSIVTTQPGLKGVDLPHQLIKWTSRYLHQQYKGLTEFSTLSPIPGFMPWLRLSLSSPSPSSPSLAERKAWLKAMLPAKVEVVAKELGISSSVPPQEALVEALENHRWFENERVVGALQPLMLRLCAHYVITERAVNGSTQALDRVANFHLGNGAYVHGLNWMADLAPLRLSESASLMANYKYPSPADATTGAADAALYHREGIIKASPDVEALLRDRW
;
A
#
# COMPACT_ATOMS: atom_id res chain seq x y z
N MET A 1 9.13 -6.96 -39.56
CA MET A 1 9.21 -7.17 -38.10
C MET A 1 10.13 -6.11 -37.53
N ARG A 2 9.59 -5.06 -36.88
CA ARG A 2 10.42 -4.04 -36.20
C ARG A 2 10.74 -4.57 -34.80
N ILE A 3 11.99 -4.95 -34.58
CA ILE A 3 12.52 -5.28 -33.26
C ILE A 3 12.83 -3.95 -32.57
N LEU A 4 12.31 -3.73 -31.36
CA LEU A 4 12.69 -2.58 -30.53
C LEU A 4 14.09 -2.84 -29.97
N VAL A 5 15.11 -2.38 -30.67
CA VAL A 5 16.51 -2.49 -30.25
C VAL A 5 16.81 -1.26 -29.38
N GLN A 6 17.19 -1.47 -28.11
CA GLN A 6 17.64 -0.47 -27.11
C GLN A 6 16.59 0.27 -26.26
N GLU A 7 15.29 0.00 -26.36
CA GLU A 7 14.30 0.57 -25.43
C GLU A 7 13.98 -0.43 -24.29
N PRO A 8 14.19 -0.09 -23.00
CA PRO A 8 13.86 -0.99 -21.89
C PRO A 8 12.33 -1.17 -21.82
N LEU A 9 11.84 -2.40 -21.85
CA LEU A 9 10.39 -2.71 -21.80
C LEU A 9 9.80 -2.50 -20.40
N VAL A 10 10.59 -2.82 -19.37
CA VAL A 10 10.28 -2.62 -17.96
C VAL A 10 11.58 -2.28 -17.25
N TYR A 11 11.55 -1.34 -16.31
CA TYR A 11 12.65 -1.09 -15.38
C TYR A 11 12.13 -0.95 -13.95
N ILE A 12 13.03 -1.16 -12.99
CA ILE A 12 12.75 -1.06 -11.55
C ILE A 12 13.80 -0.18 -10.90
N ASN A 13 13.36 0.77 -10.08
CA ASN A 13 14.24 1.54 -9.23
C ASN A 13 14.30 0.88 -7.84
N VAL A 14 15.52 0.74 -7.33
CA VAL A 14 15.82 0.09 -6.05
C VAL A 14 16.60 1.06 -5.18
N ALA A 15 16.18 1.22 -3.93
CA ALA A 15 16.94 1.92 -2.90
C ALA A 15 17.59 0.92 -1.94
N PHE A 16 18.82 1.19 -1.53
CA PHE A 16 19.57 0.38 -0.58
C PHE A 16 19.51 1.03 0.80
N GLU A 17 19.00 0.30 1.78
CA GLU A 17 18.64 0.85 3.09
C GLU A 17 19.14 -0.05 4.23
N PRO A 18 19.37 0.50 5.43
CA PRO A 18 19.77 -0.29 6.59
C PRO A 18 18.62 -1.16 7.14
N ARG A 19 17.37 -0.86 6.76
CA ARG A 19 16.15 -1.59 7.12
C ARG A 19 15.06 -1.34 6.07
N ILE A 20 13.90 -1.99 6.19
CA ILE A 20 12.76 -1.69 5.32
C ILE A 20 12.33 -0.23 5.53
N ALA A 21 12.35 0.54 4.44
CA ALA A 21 11.92 1.94 4.44
C ALA A 21 10.40 2.04 4.56
N THR A 22 9.97 3.05 5.31
CA THR A 22 8.54 3.31 5.57
C THR A 22 8.04 4.57 4.86
N SER A 23 8.93 5.42 4.36
CA SER A 23 8.58 6.66 3.68
C SER A 23 9.45 6.92 2.45
N MET A 24 8.91 7.64 1.47
CA MET A 24 9.65 8.12 0.30
C MET A 24 10.71 9.16 0.69
N LYS A 25 10.56 9.82 1.85
CA LYS A 25 11.58 10.72 2.41
C LYS A 25 12.88 9.98 2.78
N GLU A 26 12.77 8.73 3.27
CA GLU A 26 13.94 7.88 3.51
C GLU A 26 14.66 7.52 2.20
N ILE A 27 13.94 7.46 1.07
CA ILE A 27 14.48 7.01 -0.23
C ILE A 27 15.02 8.17 -1.07
N TYR A 28 14.33 9.30 -1.08
CA TYR A 28 14.75 10.51 -1.81
C TYR A 28 15.77 11.29 -1.00
N LEU A 29 16.96 10.69 -0.85
CA LEU A 29 18.13 11.30 -0.25
C LEU A 29 19.03 11.92 -1.31
N ASP A 30 19.76 12.97 -0.92
CA ASP A 30 20.87 13.50 -1.69
C ASP A 30 21.92 12.41 -1.93
N GLU A 31 22.64 12.47 -3.05
CA GLU A 31 23.59 11.42 -3.42
C GLU A 31 24.64 11.14 -2.33
N ALA A 32 25.08 12.18 -1.63
CA ALA A 32 26.05 12.08 -0.53
C ALA A 32 25.52 11.35 0.72
N GLN A 33 24.21 11.14 0.83
CA GLN A 33 23.55 10.47 1.95
C GLN A 33 23.12 9.04 1.62
N ARG A 34 23.31 8.59 0.37
CA ARG A 34 22.95 7.24 -0.05
C ARG A 34 23.91 6.23 0.58
N LEU A 35 23.34 5.15 1.09
CA LEU A 35 24.10 4.05 1.68
C LEU A 35 24.87 3.28 0.59
N ASP A 36 26.08 2.84 0.91
CA ASP A 36 26.79 1.88 0.08
C ASP A 36 25.98 0.57 0.01
N PRO A 37 25.71 0.01 -1.18
CA PRO A 37 25.05 -1.28 -1.33
C PRO A 37 25.66 -2.41 -0.50
N GLU A 38 26.97 -2.38 -0.20
CA GLU A 38 27.63 -3.38 0.65
C GLU A 38 27.25 -3.27 2.14
N GLU A 39 26.87 -2.09 2.60
CA GLU A 39 26.45 -1.83 3.98
C GLU A 39 24.95 -2.08 4.20
N ALA A 40 24.18 -2.13 3.10
CA ALA A 40 22.74 -2.26 3.13
C ALA A 40 22.25 -3.63 3.61
N LYS A 41 21.09 -3.61 4.28
CA LYS A 41 20.36 -4.83 4.67
C LYS A 41 19.08 -5.03 3.87
N ALA A 42 18.50 -3.95 3.36
CA ALA A 42 17.26 -3.96 2.61
C ALA A 42 17.40 -3.36 1.21
N ALA A 43 16.75 -4.00 0.24
CA ALA A 43 16.50 -3.48 -1.09
C ALA A 43 15.02 -3.11 -1.22
N ILE A 44 14.76 -1.82 -1.46
CA ILE A 44 13.42 -1.26 -1.54
C ILE A 44 13.05 -0.98 -2.99
N PHE A 45 12.14 -1.79 -3.54
CA PHE A 45 11.56 -1.59 -4.87
C PHE A 45 10.49 -0.50 -4.81
N TYR A 46 10.85 0.75 -5.09
CA TYR A 46 9.96 1.91 -4.92
C TYR A 46 9.31 2.40 -6.22
N SER A 47 9.78 1.92 -7.37
CA SER A 47 9.17 2.22 -8.67
C SER A 47 9.36 1.06 -9.65
N ILE A 48 8.26 0.61 -10.26
CA ILE A 48 8.25 -0.42 -11.31
C ILE A 48 7.48 0.17 -12.48
N VAL A 49 8.14 0.33 -13.63
CA VAL A 49 7.57 1.03 -14.78
C VAL A 49 7.62 0.15 -16.01
N THR A 50 6.46 -0.08 -16.62
CA THR A 50 6.33 -0.66 -17.97
C THR A 50 6.30 0.48 -18.98
N THR A 51 7.24 0.50 -19.91
CA THR A 51 7.39 1.60 -20.90
C THR A 51 6.50 1.42 -22.13
N GLN A 52 5.99 0.20 -22.36
CA GLN A 52 5.21 -0.15 -23.54
C GLN A 52 3.76 -0.52 -23.16
N PRO A 53 2.77 0.35 -23.42
CA PRO A 53 1.36 0.07 -23.14
C PRO A 53 0.83 -1.19 -23.84
N GLY A 54 1.40 -1.55 -24.99
CA GLY A 54 1.06 -2.75 -25.76
C GLY A 54 1.47 -4.07 -25.11
N LEU A 55 2.28 -4.04 -24.04
CA LEU A 55 2.66 -5.23 -23.26
C LEU A 55 1.76 -5.44 -22.04
N LYS A 56 0.63 -4.73 -21.95
CA LYS A 56 -0.36 -4.93 -20.89
C LYS A 56 -0.87 -6.37 -20.91
N GLY A 57 -0.56 -7.13 -19.86
CA GLY A 57 -0.90 -8.55 -19.73
C GLY A 57 0.27 -9.52 -19.97
N VAL A 58 1.43 -9.03 -20.39
CA VAL A 58 2.66 -9.83 -20.41
C VAL A 58 3.30 -9.78 -19.03
N ASP A 59 3.63 -10.95 -18.48
CA ASP A 59 4.13 -11.14 -17.11
C ASP A 59 5.59 -10.71 -16.90
N LEU A 60 6.06 -9.71 -17.65
CA LEU A 60 7.43 -9.19 -17.57
C LEU A 60 7.73 -8.50 -16.23
N PRO A 61 6.84 -7.66 -15.65
CA PRO A 61 7.13 -6.97 -14.39
C PRO A 61 7.33 -7.93 -13.21
N HIS A 62 6.57 -9.02 -13.16
CA HIS A 62 6.69 -10.06 -12.12
C HIS A 62 8.06 -10.74 -12.16
N GLN A 63 8.48 -11.17 -13.34
CA GLN A 63 9.76 -11.84 -13.53
C GLN A 63 10.92 -10.90 -13.20
N LEU A 64 10.78 -9.61 -13.51
CA LEU A 64 11.80 -8.61 -13.23
C LEU A 64 12.08 -8.47 -11.73
N ILE A 65 11.06 -8.40 -10.86
CA ILE A 65 11.29 -8.35 -9.40
C ILE A 65 12.08 -9.59 -8.95
N LYS A 66 11.65 -10.80 -9.36
CA LYS A 66 12.32 -12.04 -8.97
C LYS A 66 13.77 -12.11 -9.46
N TRP A 67 14.03 -11.69 -10.70
CA TRP A 67 15.37 -11.64 -11.26
C TRP A 67 16.23 -10.61 -10.56
N THR A 68 15.71 -9.41 -10.32
CA THR A 68 16.42 -8.36 -9.59
C THR A 68 16.74 -8.80 -8.17
N SER A 69 15.80 -9.37 -7.42
CA SER A 69 16.06 -9.85 -6.05
C SER A 69 17.15 -10.93 -6.03
N ARG A 70 17.13 -11.90 -6.96
CA ARG A 70 18.19 -12.92 -7.06
C ARG A 70 19.53 -12.33 -7.42
N TYR A 71 19.57 -11.42 -8.41
CA TYR A 71 20.79 -10.75 -8.82
C TYR A 71 21.40 -9.97 -7.65
N LEU A 72 20.60 -9.14 -6.98
CA LEU A 72 21.05 -8.35 -5.84
C LEU A 72 21.53 -9.22 -4.68
N HIS A 73 20.83 -10.31 -4.36
CA HIS A 73 21.27 -11.27 -3.33
C HIS A 73 22.57 -12.01 -3.69
N GLN A 74 22.83 -12.21 -4.98
CA GLN A 74 24.09 -12.80 -5.44
C GLN A 74 25.25 -11.82 -5.31
N GLN A 75 25.04 -10.55 -5.68
CA GLN A 75 26.06 -9.50 -5.63
C GLN A 75 26.33 -9.04 -4.18
N TYR A 76 25.30 -8.83 -3.37
CA TYR A 76 25.40 -8.24 -2.04
C TYR A 76 24.92 -9.23 -0.97
N LYS A 77 25.86 -9.99 -0.39
CA LYS A 77 25.54 -11.03 0.62
C LYS A 77 24.97 -10.48 1.92
N GLY A 78 25.22 -9.21 2.22
CA GLY A 78 24.63 -8.51 3.37
C GLY A 78 23.14 -8.19 3.22
N LEU A 79 22.61 -8.28 1.99
CA LEU A 79 21.24 -7.94 1.65
C LEU A 79 20.28 -9.10 1.93
N THR A 80 19.51 -8.98 3.01
CA THR A 80 18.61 -10.03 3.51
C THR A 80 17.14 -9.66 3.35
N GLU A 81 16.83 -8.38 3.22
CA GLU A 81 15.48 -7.84 3.20
C GLU A 81 15.11 -7.34 1.79
N PHE A 82 14.02 -7.87 1.23
CA PHE A 82 13.54 -7.50 -0.10
C PHE A 82 12.08 -7.07 0.03
N SER A 83 11.83 -5.77 -0.15
CA SER A 83 10.49 -5.23 0.03
C SER A 83 10.20 -4.13 -0.96
N THR A 84 8.93 -3.84 -1.21
CA THR A 84 8.54 -2.66 -1.97
C THR A 84 8.20 -1.52 -1.02
N LEU A 85 8.14 -0.30 -1.55
CA LEU A 85 7.36 0.78 -0.95
C LEU A 85 6.35 1.23 -2.00
N SER A 86 5.15 0.66 -1.91
CA SER A 86 4.16 0.68 -2.99
C SER A 86 3.01 1.65 -2.71
N PRO A 87 2.48 2.34 -3.75
CA PRO A 87 1.29 3.17 -3.62
C PRO A 87 0.03 2.33 -3.39
N ILE A 88 -1.02 2.96 -2.87
CA ILE A 88 -2.35 2.35 -2.63
C ILE A 88 -3.43 3.12 -3.42
N PRO A 89 -3.39 3.10 -4.77
CA PRO A 89 -4.06 4.08 -5.61
C PRO A 89 -5.60 4.10 -5.48
N GLY A 90 -6.21 2.99 -5.05
CA GLY A 90 -7.66 2.87 -4.95
C GLY A 90 -8.24 3.21 -3.57
N PHE A 91 -7.40 3.57 -2.59
CA PHE A 91 -7.84 3.72 -1.20
C PHE A 91 -8.81 4.89 -0.98
N MET A 92 -8.45 6.11 -1.38
CA MET A 92 -9.35 7.28 -1.22
C MET A 92 -10.64 7.13 -2.05
N PRO A 93 -10.61 6.67 -3.32
CA PRO A 93 -11.83 6.31 -4.04
C PRO A 93 -12.72 5.31 -3.30
N TRP A 94 -12.14 4.25 -2.75
CA TRP A 94 -12.87 3.27 -1.94
C TRP A 94 -13.47 3.90 -0.68
N LEU A 95 -12.71 4.74 0.03
CA LEU A 95 -13.15 5.39 1.26
C LEU A 95 -14.36 6.29 1.00
N ARG A 96 -14.28 7.17 -0.01
CA ARG A 96 -15.39 8.04 -0.43
C ARG A 96 -16.67 7.25 -0.73
N LEU A 97 -16.55 6.19 -1.54
CA LEU A 97 -17.69 5.35 -1.90
C LEU A 97 -18.29 4.65 -0.69
N SER A 98 -17.43 4.26 0.26
CA SER A 98 -17.84 3.55 1.46
C SER A 98 -18.43 4.48 2.52
N LEU A 99 -18.22 5.80 2.41
CA LEU A 99 -18.75 6.82 3.33
C LEU A 99 -19.97 7.59 2.78
N SER A 100 -20.24 7.54 1.48
CA SER A 100 -21.36 8.25 0.86
C SER A 100 -22.76 7.76 1.31
N SER A 101 -23.73 8.68 1.36
CA SER A 101 -25.17 8.44 1.64
C SER A 101 -25.88 7.64 0.50
N PRO A 102 -27.07 7.04 0.71
CA PRO A 102 -27.35 5.66 0.29
C PRO A 102 -27.79 5.47 -1.17
N SER A 103 -27.23 4.43 -1.78
CA SER A 103 -28.02 3.37 -2.42
C SER A 103 -27.26 2.03 -2.23
N PRO A 104 -27.74 1.10 -1.39
CA PRO A 104 -27.13 -0.22 -1.29
C PRO A 104 -27.67 -1.08 -2.43
N SER A 105 -26.92 -1.18 -3.53
CA SER A 105 -27.17 -2.20 -4.55
C SER A 105 -26.64 -3.59 -4.16
N SER A 106 -25.91 -3.70 -3.03
CA SER A 106 -25.35 -4.96 -2.51
C SER A 106 -25.33 -5.03 -0.97
N PRO A 107 -25.64 -6.20 -0.36
CA PRO A 107 -25.51 -6.46 1.08
C PRO A 107 -24.11 -6.15 1.64
N SER A 108 -23.06 -6.48 0.88
CA SER A 108 -21.66 -6.23 1.28
C SER A 108 -21.34 -4.75 1.48
N LEU A 109 -21.98 -3.86 0.70
CA LEU A 109 -21.78 -2.42 0.83
C LEU A 109 -22.49 -1.87 2.07
N ALA A 110 -23.64 -2.45 2.44
CA ALA A 110 -24.38 -2.04 3.64
C ALA A 110 -23.62 -2.42 4.92
N GLU A 111 -23.06 -3.63 4.99
CA GLU A 111 -22.21 -4.08 6.10
C GLU A 111 -20.95 -3.22 6.24
N ARG A 112 -20.27 -2.94 5.12
CA ARG A 112 -19.11 -2.04 5.10
C ARG A 112 -19.47 -0.65 5.64
N LYS A 113 -20.58 -0.08 5.18
CA LYS A 113 -21.08 1.23 5.65
C LYS A 113 -21.36 1.21 7.15
N ALA A 114 -22.01 0.17 7.65
CA ALA A 114 -22.30 0.03 9.08
C ALA A 114 -21.01 -0.05 9.92
N TRP A 115 -20.04 -0.85 9.48
CA TRP A 115 -18.72 -0.96 10.13
C TRP A 115 -17.98 0.38 10.20
N LEU A 116 -17.92 1.11 9.08
CA LEU A 116 -17.30 2.44 9.04
C LEU A 116 -18.01 3.42 9.97
N LYS A 117 -19.34 3.48 9.92
CA LYS A 117 -20.11 4.40 10.76
C LYS A 117 -19.90 4.15 12.26
N ALA A 118 -19.71 2.91 12.67
CA ALA A 118 -19.43 2.58 14.07
C ALA A 118 -18.04 3.04 14.54
N MET A 119 -17.06 3.07 13.64
CA MET A 119 -15.64 3.36 13.99
C MET A 119 -15.29 4.86 14.00
N LEU A 120 -16.05 5.70 13.31
CA LEU A 120 -15.69 7.09 13.03
C LEU A 120 -15.94 8.13 14.15
N PRO A 121 -17.07 8.12 14.90
CA PRO A 121 -17.53 9.31 15.64
C PRO A 121 -16.48 9.92 16.58
N ALA A 122 -15.92 9.13 17.50
CA ALA A 122 -15.03 9.65 18.54
C ALA A 122 -13.72 10.27 18.01
N LYS A 123 -13.18 9.76 16.89
CA LYS A 123 -11.92 10.26 16.32
C LYS A 123 -12.12 11.41 15.36
N VAL A 124 -13.25 11.43 14.64
CA VAL A 124 -13.55 12.51 13.68
C VAL A 124 -13.99 13.79 14.39
N GLU A 125 -14.56 13.73 15.59
CA GLU A 125 -14.89 14.93 16.38
C GLU A 125 -13.66 15.82 16.63
N VAL A 126 -12.51 15.22 16.98
CA VAL A 126 -11.25 15.96 17.16
C VAL A 126 -10.82 16.60 15.85
N VAL A 127 -10.90 15.86 14.74
CA VAL A 127 -10.51 16.33 13.40
C VAL A 127 -11.40 17.51 12.97
N ALA A 128 -12.71 17.38 13.12
CA ALA A 128 -13.68 18.40 12.75
C ALA A 128 -13.46 19.69 13.56
N LYS A 129 -13.26 19.56 14.88
CA LYS A 129 -12.99 20.69 15.76
C LYS A 129 -11.70 21.42 15.38
N GLU A 130 -10.60 20.69 15.19
CA GLU A 130 -9.29 21.28 14.91
C GLU A 130 -9.20 21.91 13.52
N LEU A 131 -9.99 21.44 12.56
CA LEU A 131 -10.06 21.99 11.20
C LEU A 131 -11.18 23.02 11.00
N GLY A 132 -11.97 23.31 12.04
CA GLY A 132 -13.09 24.25 11.97
C GLY A 132 -14.26 23.77 11.10
N ILE A 133 -14.40 22.45 10.91
CA ILE A 133 -15.53 21.85 10.20
C ILE A 133 -16.77 21.96 11.10
N SER A 134 -17.88 22.44 10.54
CA SER A 134 -19.12 22.64 11.29
C SER A 134 -19.60 21.34 11.93
N SER A 135 -20.04 21.41 13.19
CA SER A 135 -20.62 20.26 13.90
C SER A 135 -21.92 19.74 13.28
N SER A 136 -22.52 20.49 12.35
CA SER A 136 -23.66 20.03 11.55
C SER A 136 -23.28 19.03 10.46
N VAL A 137 -21.99 18.95 10.09
CA VAL A 137 -21.49 18.03 9.06
C VAL A 137 -21.42 16.61 9.67
N PRO A 138 -22.03 15.59 9.04
CA PRO A 138 -21.93 14.22 9.51
C PRO A 138 -20.46 13.76 9.60
N PRO A 139 -20.07 12.92 10.58
CA PRO A 139 -18.68 12.47 10.74
C PRO A 139 -18.07 11.83 9.49
N GLN A 140 -18.88 11.17 8.66
CA GLN A 140 -18.41 10.56 7.41
C GLN A 140 -17.97 11.61 6.40
N GLU A 141 -18.75 12.69 6.27
CA GLU A 141 -18.47 13.81 5.37
C GLU A 141 -17.33 14.67 5.91
N ALA A 142 -17.30 14.92 7.22
CA ALA A 142 -16.22 15.66 7.87
C ALA A 142 -14.85 14.97 7.70
N LEU A 143 -14.79 13.64 7.75
CA LEU A 143 -13.54 12.91 7.46
C LEU A 143 -13.10 13.10 6.01
N VAL A 144 -14.01 12.99 5.04
CA VAL A 144 -13.67 13.16 3.62
C VAL A 144 -13.19 14.59 3.37
N GLU A 145 -13.92 15.59 3.87
CA GLU A 145 -13.56 17.00 3.77
C GLU A 145 -12.17 17.28 4.39
N ALA A 146 -11.90 16.72 5.56
CA ALA A 146 -10.62 16.84 6.24
C ALA A 146 -9.46 16.26 5.42
N LEU A 147 -9.66 15.12 4.76
CA LEU A 147 -8.63 14.48 3.96
C LEU A 147 -8.40 15.18 2.62
N GLU A 148 -9.45 15.71 2.00
CA GLU A 148 -9.41 16.36 0.68
C GLU A 148 -8.80 17.76 0.67
N ASN A 149 -8.80 18.45 1.82
CA ASN A 149 -8.15 19.75 1.92
C ASN A 149 -6.62 19.67 1.81
N HIS A 150 -6.02 18.47 1.89
CA HIS A 150 -4.59 18.21 1.85
C HIS A 150 -3.75 19.09 2.81
N ARG A 151 -4.31 19.52 3.93
CA ARG A 151 -3.65 20.32 4.98
C ARG A 151 -3.75 19.70 6.37
N TRP A 152 -4.44 18.57 6.50
CA TRP A 152 -4.56 17.84 7.77
C TRP A 152 -3.21 17.49 8.41
N PHE A 153 -2.15 17.32 7.62
CA PHE A 153 -0.81 17.01 8.11
C PHE A 153 -0.06 18.22 8.70
N GLU A 154 -0.61 19.43 8.62
CA GLU A 154 -0.05 20.64 9.27
C GLU A 154 -0.42 20.73 10.75
N ASN A 155 -1.42 19.96 11.23
CA ASN A 155 -1.88 19.97 12.62
C ASN A 155 -1.61 18.62 13.29
N GLU A 156 -0.68 18.59 14.25
CA GLU A 156 -0.27 17.36 14.96
C GLU A 156 -1.43 16.66 15.69
N ARG A 157 -2.41 17.40 16.20
CA ARG A 157 -3.60 16.81 16.84
C ARG A 157 -4.48 16.09 15.83
N VAL A 158 -4.63 16.66 14.63
CA VAL A 158 -5.34 16.02 13.52
C VAL A 158 -4.58 14.78 13.04
N VAL A 159 -3.26 14.87 12.87
CA VAL A 159 -2.40 13.72 12.52
C VAL A 159 -2.57 12.58 13.51
N GLY A 160 -2.47 12.86 14.82
CA GLY A 160 -2.60 11.85 15.86
C GLY A 160 -4.00 11.21 15.93
N ALA A 161 -5.05 11.98 15.66
CA ALA A 161 -6.42 11.45 15.59
C ALA A 161 -6.65 10.57 14.34
N LEU A 162 -6.11 10.98 13.19
CA LEU A 162 -6.26 10.27 11.92
C LEU A 162 -5.42 9.00 11.84
N GLN A 163 -4.17 9.01 12.29
CA GLN A 163 -3.24 7.90 12.08
C GLN A 163 -3.81 6.50 12.42
N PRO A 164 -4.29 6.22 13.65
CA PRO A 164 -4.80 4.89 13.98
C PRO A 164 -6.08 4.53 13.21
N LEU A 165 -6.92 5.52 12.88
CA LEU A 165 -8.11 5.33 12.07
C LEU A 165 -7.73 4.94 10.63
N MET A 166 -6.83 5.70 10.02
CA MET A 166 -6.43 5.54 8.63
C MET A 166 -5.65 4.25 8.41
N LEU A 167 -4.76 3.86 9.33
CA LEU A 167 -4.05 2.58 9.27
C LEU A 167 -5.01 1.39 9.34
N ARG A 168 -6.03 1.46 10.20
CA ARG A 168 -7.04 0.41 10.31
C ARG A 168 -7.92 0.31 9.07
N LEU A 169 -8.38 1.45 8.54
CA LEU A 169 -9.12 1.52 7.29
C LEU A 169 -8.30 0.94 6.13
N CYS A 170 -7.02 1.30 6.08
CA CYS A 170 -6.08 0.80 5.07
C CYS A 170 -5.88 -0.71 5.18
N ALA A 171 -5.73 -1.25 6.41
CA ALA A 171 -5.61 -2.68 6.63
C ALA A 171 -6.85 -3.44 6.13
N HIS A 172 -8.04 -2.93 6.45
CA HIS A 172 -9.29 -3.52 5.96
C HIS A 172 -9.36 -3.48 4.42
N TYR A 173 -9.02 -2.35 3.81
CA TYR A 173 -9.00 -2.19 2.36
C TYR A 173 -8.03 -3.16 1.66
N VAL A 174 -6.80 -3.29 2.18
CA VAL A 174 -5.76 -4.12 1.55
C VAL A 174 -5.99 -5.61 1.77
N ILE A 175 -6.51 -6.02 2.94
CA ILE A 175 -6.56 -7.44 3.37
C ILE A 175 -7.95 -8.05 3.24
N THR A 176 -9.02 -7.29 3.49
CA THR A 176 -10.39 -7.80 3.53
C THR A 176 -11.14 -7.57 2.23
N GLU A 177 -10.94 -6.42 1.58
CA GLU A 177 -11.71 -6.09 0.38
C GLU A 177 -11.31 -6.92 -0.84
N ARG A 178 -12.31 -7.27 -1.65
CA ARG A 178 -12.15 -8.08 -2.87
C ARG A 178 -12.68 -7.34 -4.09
N ALA A 179 -12.09 -7.63 -5.25
CA ALA A 179 -12.39 -6.93 -6.51
C ALA A 179 -13.87 -7.01 -6.90
N VAL A 180 -14.46 -8.19 -6.73
CA VAL A 180 -15.90 -8.46 -6.89
C VAL A 180 -16.35 -9.50 -5.86
N ASN A 181 -17.66 -9.60 -5.63
CA ASN A 181 -18.21 -10.58 -4.69
C ASN A 181 -17.82 -12.01 -5.10
N GLY A 182 -17.28 -12.79 -4.16
CA GLY A 182 -16.80 -14.15 -4.39
C GLY A 182 -15.42 -14.26 -5.06
N SER A 183 -14.74 -13.15 -5.37
CA SER A 183 -13.37 -13.19 -5.92
C SER A 183 -12.33 -13.43 -4.83
N THR A 184 -11.28 -14.19 -5.17
CA THR A 184 -10.06 -14.34 -4.35
C THR A 184 -9.13 -13.13 -4.47
N GLN A 185 -9.32 -12.29 -5.49
CA GLN A 185 -8.43 -11.16 -5.79
C GLN A 185 -8.71 -9.97 -4.86
N ALA A 186 -7.64 -9.43 -4.29
CA ALA A 186 -7.64 -8.17 -3.54
C ALA A 186 -8.21 -7.03 -4.40
N LEU A 187 -8.96 -6.13 -3.77
CA LEU A 187 -9.55 -4.98 -4.44
C LEU A 187 -8.47 -4.00 -4.96
N ASP A 188 -7.41 -3.77 -4.19
CA ASP A 188 -6.30 -2.93 -4.62
C ASP A 188 -5.46 -3.66 -5.67
N ARG A 189 -5.32 -3.02 -6.84
CA ARG A 189 -4.59 -3.57 -7.99
C ARG A 189 -3.10 -3.76 -7.73
N VAL A 190 -2.48 -2.95 -6.87
CA VAL A 190 -1.06 -3.05 -6.51
C VAL A 190 -0.85 -4.17 -5.50
N ALA A 191 -1.74 -4.29 -4.50
CA ALA A 191 -1.80 -5.44 -3.61
C ALA A 191 -1.96 -6.74 -4.40
N ASN A 192 -2.95 -6.80 -5.30
CA ASN A 192 -3.20 -7.98 -6.13
C ASN A 192 -1.96 -8.40 -6.95
N PHE A 193 -1.23 -7.42 -7.50
CA PHE A 193 0.01 -7.67 -8.22
C PHE A 193 1.09 -8.29 -7.31
N HIS A 194 1.38 -7.69 -6.16
CA HIS A 194 2.46 -8.17 -5.29
C HIS A 194 2.13 -9.50 -4.60
N LEU A 195 0.89 -9.67 -4.14
CA LEU A 195 0.40 -10.90 -3.53
C LEU A 195 0.41 -12.06 -4.55
N GLY A 196 -0.04 -11.80 -5.77
CA GLY A 196 0.03 -12.76 -6.87
C GLY A 196 1.46 -13.17 -7.25
N ASN A 197 2.45 -12.34 -6.88
CA ASN A 197 3.88 -12.59 -7.09
C ASN A 197 4.56 -13.27 -5.89
N GLY A 198 3.82 -13.56 -4.82
CA GLY A 198 4.33 -14.27 -3.65
C GLY A 198 4.91 -13.36 -2.57
N ALA A 199 4.61 -12.06 -2.59
CA ALA A 199 4.88 -11.20 -1.45
C ALA A 199 3.76 -11.30 -0.41
N TYR A 200 4.03 -10.81 0.79
CA TYR A 200 3.03 -10.63 1.85
C TYR A 200 2.98 -9.17 2.29
N VAL A 201 1.87 -8.77 2.93
CA VAL A 201 1.69 -7.40 3.44
C VAL A 201 2.54 -7.23 4.70
N HIS A 202 3.70 -6.60 4.57
CA HIS A 202 4.64 -6.46 5.68
C HIS A 202 4.34 -5.26 6.56
N GLY A 203 3.98 -4.13 5.97
CA GLY A 203 3.75 -2.88 6.67
C GLY A 203 2.78 -1.97 5.93
N LEU A 204 2.04 -1.16 6.69
CA LEU A 204 1.20 -0.07 6.20
C LEU A 204 1.72 1.22 6.81
N ASN A 205 2.11 2.15 5.96
CA ASN A 205 2.93 3.28 6.36
C ASN A 205 2.13 4.57 6.27
N TRP A 206 1.93 5.19 7.42
CA TRP A 206 1.27 6.50 7.55
C TRP A 206 2.22 7.63 7.16
N MET A 207 1.72 8.64 6.44
CA MET A 207 2.52 9.78 5.95
C MET A 207 3.79 9.35 5.19
N ALA A 208 3.71 8.24 4.46
CA ALA A 208 4.83 7.67 3.73
C ALA A 208 5.25 8.53 2.54
N ASP A 209 4.29 9.18 1.87
CA ASP A 209 4.58 10.10 0.77
C ASP A 209 3.56 11.24 0.72
N LEU A 210 4.05 12.46 0.94
CA LEU A 210 3.27 13.70 0.93
C LEU A 210 3.16 14.34 -0.46
N ALA A 211 3.62 13.67 -1.52
CA ALA A 211 3.42 14.14 -2.89
C ALA A 211 1.91 14.31 -3.19
N PRO A 212 1.49 15.34 -3.96
CA PRO A 212 0.08 15.62 -4.22
C PRO A 212 -0.72 14.43 -4.76
N LEU A 213 -0.11 13.59 -5.59
CA LEU A 213 -0.74 12.39 -6.13
C LEU A 213 -1.03 11.34 -5.05
N ARG A 214 -0.15 11.18 -4.06
CA ARG A 214 -0.32 10.20 -2.98
C ARG A 214 -1.30 10.70 -1.92
N LEU A 215 -1.31 12.00 -1.65
CA LEU A 215 -2.36 12.64 -0.84
C LEU A 215 -3.74 12.36 -1.42
N SER A 216 -3.92 12.56 -2.74
CA SER A 216 -5.23 12.40 -3.38
C SER A 216 -5.68 10.94 -3.55
N GLU A 217 -4.74 10.02 -3.80
CA GLU A 217 -5.03 8.61 -4.04
C GLU A 217 -5.17 7.79 -2.74
N SER A 218 -4.37 8.09 -1.71
CA SER A 218 -4.27 7.24 -0.52
C SER A 218 -4.12 8.00 0.80
N ALA A 219 -4.34 9.32 0.84
CA ALA A 219 -4.07 10.14 2.02
C ALA A 219 -2.64 9.92 2.58
N SER A 220 -1.67 9.82 1.67
CA SER A 220 -0.25 9.59 1.98
C SER A 220 0.06 8.23 2.62
N LEU A 221 -0.85 7.26 2.56
CA LEU A 221 -0.56 5.88 2.90
C LEU A 221 0.21 5.17 1.77
N MET A 222 1.19 4.37 2.15
CA MET A 222 1.88 3.41 1.28
C MET A 222 1.96 2.05 1.97
N ALA A 223 2.23 0.99 1.22
CA ALA A 223 2.35 -0.36 1.75
C ALA A 223 3.73 -0.97 1.42
N ASN A 224 4.29 -1.71 2.38
CA ASN A 224 5.42 -2.58 2.11
C ASN A 224 4.91 -3.98 1.76
N TYR A 225 5.24 -4.46 0.56
CA TYR A 225 5.08 -5.86 0.21
C TYR A 225 6.44 -6.53 0.30
N LYS A 226 6.64 -7.40 1.30
CA LYS A 226 7.91 -8.09 1.51
C LYS A 226 7.92 -9.40 0.73
N TYR A 227 8.97 -9.59 -0.04
CA TYR A 227 9.24 -10.83 -0.76
C TYR A 227 10.06 -11.76 0.14
N PRO A 228 9.77 -13.07 0.13
CA PRO A 228 10.62 -14.06 0.76
C PRO A 228 12.05 -13.98 0.23
N SER A 229 12.99 -14.43 1.05
CA SER A 229 14.42 -14.42 0.69
C SER A 229 14.63 -15.10 -0.67
N PRO A 230 15.44 -14.52 -1.58
CA PRO A 230 15.76 -15.16 -2.86
C PRO A 230 16.43 -16.54 -2.73
N ALA A 231 17.00 -16.84 -1.56
CA ALA A 231 17.54 -18.16 -1.24
C ALA A 231 16.44 -19.21 -1.02
N ASP A 232 15.22 -18.80 -0.69
CA ASP A 232 14.04 -19.65 -0.53
C ASP A 232 12.94 -19.26 -1.53
N ALA A 233 13.10 -19.73 -2.76
CA ALA A 233 12.12 -19.53 -3.82
C ALA A 233 10.80 -20.30 -3.57
N THR A 234 10.78 -21.27 -2.64
CA THR A 234 9.61 -22.13 -2.43
C THR A 234 8.53 -21.41 -1.62
N THR A 235 8.91 -20.64 -0.61
CA THR A 235 7.95 -19.87 0.22
C THR A 235 7.15 -18.89 -0.63
N GLY A 236 7.79 -18.09 -1.49
CA GLY A 236 7.07 -17.14 -2.34
C GLY A 236 6.12 -17.82 -3.33
N ALA A 237 6.51 -18.97 -3.88
CA ALA A 237 5.64 -19.74 -4.78
C ALA A 237 4.42 -20.33 -4.04
N ALA A 238 4.62 -20.82 -2.81
CA ALA A 238 3.54 -21.32 -1.97
C ALA A 238 2.56 -20.20 -1.57
N ASP A 239 3.08 -19.02 -1.23
CA ASP A 239 2.28 -17.85 -0.85
C ASP A 239 1.42 -17.35 -2.02
N ALA A 240 2.02 -17.25 -3.21
CA ALA A 240 1.28 -16.93 -4.44
C ALA A 240 0.19 -17.97 -4.73
N ALA A 241 0.49 -19.26 -4.57
CA ALA A 241 -0.47 -20.33 -4.81
C ALA A 241 -1.66 -20.29 -3.85
N LEU A 242 -1.42 -20.01 -2.56
CA LEU A 242 -2.47 -19.81 -1.55
C LEU A 242 -3.34 -18.59 -1.89
N TYR A 243 -2.72 -17.47 -2.28
CA TYR A 243 -3.46 -16.28 -2.70
C TYR A 243 -4.36 -16.55 -3.92
N HIS A 244 -3.81 -17.15 -4.98
CA HIS A 244 -4.58 -17.43 -6.21
C HIS A 244 -5.72 -18.42 -5.98
N ARG A 245 -5.46 -19.50 -5.23
CA ARG A 245 -6.43 -20.59 -5.02
C ARG A 245 -7.48 -20.27 -3.97
N GLU A 246 -7.07 -19.64 -2.87
CA GLU A 246 -7.89 -19.52 -1.66
C GLU A 246 -8.15 -18.05 -1.26
N GLY A 247 -7.52 -17.08 -1.92
CA GLY A 247 -7.65 -15.67 -1.58
C GLY A 247 -7.06 -15.32 -0.22
N ILE A 248 -6.17 -16.18 0.30
CA ILE A 248 -5.47 -15.99 1.57
C ILE A 248 -4.40 -14.92 1.37
N ILE A 249 -4.54 -13.82 2.10
CA ILE A 249 -3.57 -12.73 2.13
C ILE A 249 -2.76 -12.88 3.41
N LYS A 250 -1.46 -13.18 3.26
CA LYS A 250 -0.53 -13.17 4.39
C LYS A 250 -0.17 -11.74 4.75
N ALA A 251 -0.11 -11.45 6.05
CA ALA A 251 0.30 -10.16 6.58
C ALA A 251 1.22 -10.35 7.79
N SER A 252 2.00 -9.32 8.14
CA SER A 252 2.77 -9.33 9.39
C SER A 252 1.84 -9.25 10.62
N PRO A 253 2.28 -9.72 11.80
CA PRO A 253 1.48 -9.66 13.03
C PRO A 253 0.98 -8.24 13.37
N ASP A 254 1.80 -7.22 13.10
CA ASP A 254 1.46 -5.81 13.34
C ASP A 254 0.34 -5.35 12.42
N VAL A 255 0.38 -5.75 11.15
CA VAL A 255 -0.69 -5.43 10.19
C VAL A 255 -1.98 -6.21 10.53
N GLU A 256 -1.88 -7.47 10.94
CA GLU A 256 -3.03 -8.25 11.40
C GLU A 256 -3.68 -7.66 12.66
N ALA A 257 -2.87 -7.09 13.56
CA ALA A 257 -3.36 -6.43 14.77
C ALA A 257 -4.31 -5.26 14.46
N LEU A 258 -4.03 -4.48 13.39
CA LEU A 258 -4.89 -3.38 12.93
C LEU A 258 -6.33 -3.82 12.63
N LEU A 259 -6.55 -5.08 12.25
CA LEU A 259 -7.88 -5.64 11.99
C LEU A 259 -8.60 -6.07 13.27
N ARG A 260 -7.85 -6.57 14.27
CA ARG A 260 -8.39 -7.19 15.49
C ARG A 260 -8.87 -6.20 16.53
N ASP A 261 -8.23 -5.05 16.63
CA ASP A 261 -8.45 -4.14 17.76
C ASP A 261 -9.93 -3.72 17.86
N ARG A 262 -10.59 -4.01 18.97
CA ARG A 262 -11.85 -3.35 19.31
C ARG A 262 -11.46 -2.04 20.01
N TRP A 263 -11.47 -0.94 19.25
CA TRP A 263 -11.28 0.41 19.79
C TRP A 263 -12.64 0.93 20.22
#